data_AF-G2EBA0-F1
#
_entry.id   AF-G2EBA0-F1
#
_cell.length_a   1.000
_cell.length_b   1.000
_cell.length_c   1.000
_cell.angle_alpha   90.00
_cell.angle_beta   90.00
_cell.angle_gamma   90.00
#
_symmetry.space_group_name_H-M   'P 1'
#
loop_
_entity.id
_entity.type
_entity.pdbx_description
1 polymer ?
#
loop_
_entity_poly.entity_id
_entity_poly.type
_entity_poly.pdbx_seq_one_letter_code
_entity_poly.pdbx_strand_id
1 'polypeptide(L)'
;MQNDQVFKQHPNLESYYQTSDETNFFKDSDAHVHAKSLKGKRVTEIVNENPGAANVSTKQTVTKANKTAPKLDDLTPMQKAKLRIEAIEVLETVEAVTEALKDETAKTVIAAGEARIEALELDAKILESEAATEPAKTEEEE
;
A
#
# COMPACT_ATOMS: atom_id res chain seq x y z
N MET A 1 -5.41 28.30 31.72
CA MET A 1 -5.02 26.89 31.53
C MET A 1 -6.20 26.06 31.97
N GLN A 2 -6.92 25.47 31.00
CA GLN A 2 -8.14 24.72 31.28
C GLN A 2 -7.76 23.41 31.95
N ASN A 3 -8.22 23.29 33.19
CA ASN A 3 -8.01 22.12 34.04
C ASN A 3 -9.06 21.07 33.64
N ASP A 4 -8.80 20.32 32.56
CA ASP A 4 -9.72 19.29 32.08
C ASP A 4 -10.00 18.26 33.18
N GLN A 5 -11.29 18.08 33.48
CA GLN A 5 -11.75 17.22 34.57
C GLN A 5 -11.31 15.76 34.37
N VAL A 6 -11.14 15.35 33.11
CA VAL A 6 -10.65 14.02 32.71
C VAL A 6 -9.24 13.77 33.23
N PHE A 7 -8.32 14.74 33.09
CA PHE A 7 -6.94 14.59 33.59
C PHE A 7 -6.86 14.67 35.12
N LYS A 8 -7.80 15.33 35.79
CA LYS A 8 -7.89 15.28 37.26
C LYS A 8 -8.30 13.91 37.77
N GLN A 9 -9.21 13.25 37.07
CA GLN A 9 -9.67 11.89 37.41
C GLN A 9 -8.64 10.83 37.00
N HIS A 10 -7.92 11.08 35.90
CA HIS A 10 -6.89 10.19 35.35
C HIS A 10 -5.57 10.95 35.17
N PRO A 11 -4.80 11.19 36.25
CA PRO A 11 -3.57 11.99 36.21
C PRO A 11 -2.43 11.35 35.38
N ASN A 12 -2.50 10.04 35.16
CA ASN A 12 -1.55 9.28 34.34
C ASN A 12 -1.98 9.17 32.87
N LEU A 13 -3.09 9.80 32.49
CA LEU A 13 -3.58 9.74 31.12
C LEU A 13 -2.74 10.65 30.22
N GLU A 14 -2.18 10.07 29.17
CA GLU A 14 -1.36 10.78 28.18
C GLU A 14 -2.22 11.68 27.28
N SER A 15 -3.31 11.16 26.73
CA SER A 15 -4.29 11.91 25.93
C SER A 15 -5.68 11.24 25.97
N TYR A 16 -6.71 11.98 25.57
CA TYR A 16 -8.03 11.44 25.27
C TYR A 16 -8.61 12.07 24.01
N TYR A 17 -9.65 11.45 23.47
CA TYR A 17 -10.32 11.86 22.25
C TYR A 17 -11.70 12.40 22.58
N GLN A 18 -11.98 13.64 22.17
CA GLN A 18 -13.28 14.28 22.34
C GLN A 18 -13.99 14.38 20.99
N THR A 19 -15.23 13.89 20.93
CA THR A 19 -16.08 13.97 19.74
C THR A 19 -16.88 15.28 19.71
N SER A 20 -17.52 15.57 18.56
CA SER A 20 -18.28 16.83 18.35
C SER A 20 -19.49 17.03 19.26
N ASP A 21 -19.93 15.97 19.94
CA ASP A 21 -21.00 15.95 20.94
C ASP A 21 -20.45 16.06 22.38
N GLU A 22 -19.17 16.42 22.53
CA GLU A 22 -18.46 16.59 23.81
C GLU A 22 -18.30 15.28 24.62
N THR A 23 -18.55 14.12 23.99
CA THR A 23 -18.27 12.81 24.58
C THR A 23 -16.77 12.51 24.54
N ASN A 24 -16.22 12.04 25.66
CA ASN A 24 -14.80 11.75 25.82
C ASN A 24 -14.53 10.23 25.75
N PHE A 25 -13.48 9.86 25.03
CA PHE A 25 -13.05 8.48 24.82
C PHE A 25 -11.55 8.34 25.08
N PHE A 26 -11.14 7.25 25.72
CA PHE A 26 -9.71 6.96 25.97
C PHE A 26 -9.04 6.21 24.81
N LYS A 27 -9.82 5.76 23.82
CA LYS A 27 -9.34 5.04 22.64
C LYS A 27 -9.78 5.75 21.37
N ASP A 28 -8.85 5.90 20.45
CA ASP A 28 -9.09 6.53 19.15
C ASP A 28 -10.20 5.81 18.36
N SER A 29 -10.16 4.48 18.31
CA SER A 29 -11.11 3.67 17.56
C SER A 29 -12.55 3.88 18.02
N ASP A 30 -12.76 3.96 19.34
CA ASP A 30 -14.09 4.14 19.93
C ASP A 30 -14.64 5.54 19.60
N ALA A 31 -13.78 6.56 19.69
CA ALA A 31 -14.10 7.93 19.32
C ALA A 31 -14.49 8.05 17.85
N HIS A 32 -13.74 7.40 16.95
CA HIS A 32 -14.02 7.41 15.51
C HIS A 32 -15.29 6.66 15.16
N VAL A 33 -15.58 5.52 15.80
CA VAL A 33 -16.83 4.79 15.60
C VAL A 33 -18.01 5.65 16.04
N HIS A 34 -17.90 6.32 17.19
CA HIS A 34 -18.94 7.23 17.67
C HIS A 34 -19.12 8.43 16.74
N ALA A 35 -18.02 9.08 16.34
CA ALA A 35 -18.03 10.22 15.46
C ALA A 35 -18.69 9.94 14.10
N LYS A 36 -18.60 8.71 13.57
CA LYS A 36 -19.28 8.32 12.32
C LYS A 36 -20.80 8.49 12.39
N SER A 37 -21.39 8.29 13.57
CA SER A 37 -22.83 8.46 13.80
C SER A 37 -23.24 9.94 13.94
N LEU A 38 -22.29 10.84 14.20
CA LEU A 38 -22.52 12.26 14.38
C LEU A 38 -22.46 13.03 13.06
N LYS A 39 -23.23 14.11 12.94
CA LYS A 39 -23.20 14.98 11.74
C LYS A 39 -21.83 15.65 11.53
N GLY A 40 -21.15 16.02 12.62
CA GLY A 40 -19.85 16.70 12.56
C GLY A 40 -18.69 15.78 12.18
N LYS A 41 -18.75 14.50 12.56
CA LYS A 41 -17.68 13.52 12.35
C LYS A 41 -16.28 14.01 12.76
N ARG A 42 -16.20 14.93 13.73
CA ARG A 42 -14.92 15.45 14.24
C ARG A 42 -14.56 14.74 15.52
N VAL A 43 -13.31 14.32 15.58
CA VAL A 43 -12.62 13.83 16.76
C VAL A 43 -11.45 14.78 17.00
N THR A 44 -11.31 15.26 18.23
CA THR A 44 -10.20 16.12 18.65
C THR A 44 -9.42 15.37 19.71
N GLU A 45 -8.13 15.17 19.49
CA GLU A 45 -7.25 14.61 20.51
C GLU A 45 -6.82 15.74 21.46
N ILE A 46 -7.10 15.56 22.74
CA ILE A 46 -6.67 16.44 23.82
C ILE A 46 -5.54 15.72 24.54
N VAL A 47 -4.32 16.27 24.43
CA VAL A 47 -3.11 15.74 25.05
C VAL A 47 -2.91 16.40 26.41
N ASN A 48 -2.56 15.60 27.41
CA ASN A 48 -2.13 16.13 28.70
C ASN A 48 -0.72 16.70 28.55
N GLU A 49 -0.56 18.01 28.70
CA GLU A 49 0.77 18.63 28.67
C GLU A 49 1.59 18.35 29.94
N ASN A 50 0.96 17.78 30.97
CA ASN A 50 1.61 17.46 32.24
C ASN A 50 1.11 16.11 32.80
N PRO A 51 1.30 14.99 32.07
CA PRO A 51 1.00 13.67 32.60
C PRO A 51 1.91 13.46 33.79
N GLY A 52 1.34 13.06 34.93
CA GLY A 52 2.03 13.01 36.22
C GLY A 52 3.47 12.51 36.09
N ALA A 53 4.42 13.31 36.60
CA ALA A 53 5.87 13.18 36.47
C ALA A 53 6.47 11.85 36.98
N ALA A 54 6.19 10.75 36.29
CA ALA A 54 6.79 9.45 36.54
C ALA A 54 6.93 8.67 35.23
N ASN A 55 8.17 8.59 34.76
CA ASN A 55 8.68 7.80 33.64
C ASN A 55 8.46 8.33 32.21
N VAL A 56 9.43 9.15 31.81
CA VAL A 56 10.18 9.05 30.54
C VAL A 56 9.78 7.83 29.69
N SER A 57 8.92 8.02 28.70
CA SER A 57 8.93 7.17 27.51
C SER A 57 8.45 7.96 26.32
N THR A 58 9.39 8.73 25.76
CA THR A 58 9.67 8.89 24.34
C THR A 58 8.62 8.34 23.36
N LYS A 59 7.39 8.85 23.35
CA LYS A 59 6.47 8.68 22.21
C LYS A 59 6.56 9.90 21.32
N GLN A 60 7.67 9.91 20.60
CA GLN A 60 7.75 10.13 19.16
C GLN A 60 6.47 10.75 18.56
N THR A 61 6.48 12.08 18.51
CA THR A 61 5.96 12.90 17.41
C THR A 61 5.35 12.09 16.25
N VAL A 62 4.02 11.99 16.18
CA VAL A 62 3.31 11.58 14.97
C VAL A 62 3.28 12.78 14.01
N THR A 63 4.46 13.21 13.60
CA THR A 63 4.65 14.10 12.46
C THR A 63 5.11 13.26 11.29
N LYS A 64 4.29 13.27 10.24
CA LYS A 64 4.66 13.11 8.84
C LYS A 64 5.24 11.78 8.40
N ALA A 65 4.54 11.19 7.44
CA ALA A 65 5.13 10.69 6.20
C ALA A 65 6.41 9.86 6.40
N ASN A 66 6.29 8.66 6.96
CA ASN A 66 7.33 7.67 6.78
C ASN A 66 6.82 6.53 5.92
N LYS A 67 7.18 6.69 4.64
CA LYS A 67 7.30 5.71 3.56
C LYS A 67 7.96 4.44 4.09
N THR A 68 7.18 3.62 4.78
CA THR A 68 7.60 2.28 5.19
C THR A 68 7.03 1.37 4.12
N ALA A 69 7.91 0.72 3.34
CA ALA A 69 7.50 -0.25 2.34
C ALA A 69 6.44 -1.18 2.97
N PRO A 70 5.26 -1.35 2.34
CA PRO A 70 4.21 -2.17 2.92
C PRO A 70 4.77 -3.59 3.10
N LYS A 71 4.73 -4.09 4.34
CA LYS A 71 4.98 -5.51 4.59
C LYS A 71 4.00 -6.30 3.74
N LEU A 72 4.50 -7.29 3.00
CA LEU A 72 3.72 -8.04 2.02
C LEU A 72 2.44 -8.63 2.65
N ASP A 73 2.45 -8.93 3.94
CA ASP A 73 1.32 -9.51 4.67
C ASP A 73 0.14 -8.55 4.91
N ASP A 74 0.39 -7.24 4.99
CA ASP A 74 -0.66 -6.21 5.23
C ASP A 74 -1.34 -5.72 3.93
N LEU A 75 -0.87 -6.19 2.77
CA LEU A 75 -1.44 -5.79 1.49
C LEU A 75 -2.81 -6.45 1.25
N THR A 76 -3.74 -5.64 0.76
CA THR A 76 -5.03 -6.15 0.30
C THR A 76 -4.84 -7.16 -0.84
N PRO A 77 -5.73 -8.16 -1.00
CA PRO A 77 -5.64 -9.12 -2.11
C PRO A 77 -5.51 -8.44 -3.49
N MET A 78 -6.16 -7.28 -3.66
CA MET A 78 -6.09 -6.51 -4.90
C MET A 78 -4.71 -5.88 -5.15
N GLN A 79 -4.03 -5.40 -4.10
CA GLN A 79 -2.66 -4.89 -4.23
C GLN A 79 -1.65 -6.00 -4.47
N LYS A 80 -1.82 -7.16 -3.81
CA LYS A 80 -1.00 -8.35 -4.06
C LYS A 80 -1.10 -8.80 -5.52
N ALA A 81 -2.32 -8.83 -6.07
CA ALA A 81 -2.55 -9.14 -7.47
C ALA A 81 -1.83 -8.17 -8.41
N LYS A 82 -1.87 -6.86 -8.14
CA LYS A 82 -1.15 -5.86 -8.95
C LYS A 82 0.36 -6.10 -8.97
N LEU A 83 0.98 -6.34 -7.81
CA LEU A 83 2.41 -6.61 -7.73
C LEU A 83 2.81 -7.86 -8.53
N ARG A 84 1.96 -8.89 -8.54
CA ARG A 84 2.21 -10.10 -9.33
C ARG A 84 2.07 -9.86 -10.84
N ILE A 85 1.11 -9.02 -11.26
CA ILE A 85 1.00 -8.59 -12.66
C ILE A 85 2.26 -7.84 -13.09
N GLU A 86 2.73 -6.90 -12.27
CA GLU A 86 3.97 -6.16 -12.54
C GLU A 86 5.18 -7.11 -12.61
N ALA A 87 5.24 -8.12 -11.74
CA ALA A 87 6.29 -9.12 -11.79
C ALA A 87 6.26 -9.94 -13.09
N ILE A 88 5.07 -10.32 -13.57
CA ILE A 88 4.88 -11.06 -14.82
C ILE A 88 5.28 -10.21 -16.04
N GLU A 89 4.99 -8.91 -16.03
CA GLU A 89 5.32 -8.00 -17.14
C GLU A 89 6.84 -7.88 -17.36
N VAL A 90 7.62 -7.97 -16.29
CA VAL A 90 9.10 -7.94 -16.33
C VAL A 90 9.69 -9.27 -16.83
N LEU A 91 8.91 -10.36 -16.88
CA LEU A 91 9.39 -11.62 -17.41
C LEU A 91 9.45 -11.57 -18.94
N GLU A 92 10.58 -12.00 -19.48
CA GLU A 92 10.89 -11.96 -20.91
C GLU A 92 10.75 -13.33 -21.58
N THR A 93 10.48 -14.38 -20.80
CA THR A 93 10.35 -15.76 -21.31
C THR A 93 9.00 -16.36 -20.98
N VAL A 94 8.47 -17.13 -21.93
CA VAL A 94 7.20 -17.87 -21.76
C VAL A 94 7.29 -18.86 -20.60
N GLU A 95 8.42 -19.53 -20.42
CA GLU A 95 8.63 -20.47 -19.32
C GLU A 95 8.55 -19.79 -17.95
N ALA A 96 9.17 -18.61 -17.78
CA ALA A 96 9.10 -17.90 -16.51
C ALA A 96 7.67 -17.41 -16.20
N VAL A 97 6.95 -16.91 -17.21
CA VAL A 97 5.56 -16.47 -17.04
C VAL A 97 4.65 -17.64 -16.68
N THR A 98 4.79 -18.78 -17.36
CA THR A 98 3.99 -19.97 -17.06
C THR A 98 4.29 -20.53 -15.67
N GLU A 99 5.55 -20.50 -15.21
CA GLU A 99 5.91 -20.92 -13.86
C GLU A 99 5.32 -19.99 -12.80
N ALA A 100 5.34 -18.66 -13.03
CA ALA A 100 4.72 -17.68 -12.13
C ALA A 100 3.19 -17.83 -12.02
N LEU A 101 2.54 -18.41 -13.04
CA LEU A 101 1.09 -18.64 -13.07
C LEU A 101 0.65 -19.98 -12.44
N LYS A 102 1.53 -20.95 -12.22
CA LYS A 102 1.16 -22.31 -11.74
C LYS A 102 0.40 -22.30 -10.40
N ASP A 103 0.78 -21.41 -9.50
CA ASP A 103 0.17 -21.28 -8.17
C ASP A 103 -0.81 -20.09 -8.07
N GLU A 104 -1.15 -19.46 -9.19
CA GLU A 104 -1.99 -18.26 -9.20
C GLU A 104 -3.48 -18.62 -9.30
N THR A 105 -4.29 -17.89 -8.52
CA THR A 105 -5.75 -18.08 -8.43
C THR A 105 -6.52 -16.82 -8.84
N ALA A 106 -5.85 -15.66 -8.89
CA ALA A 106 -6.45 -14.41 -9.28
C ALA A 106 -6.64 -14.34 -10.82
N LYS A 107 -7.89 -14.35 -11.26
CA LYS A 107 -8.27 -14.29 -12.69
C LYS A 107 -7.61 -13.15 -13.47
N THR A 108 -7.44 -11.99 -12.83
CA THR A 108 -6.79 -10.83 -13.46
C THR A 108 -5.30 -11.04 -13.71
N VAL A 109 -4.63 -11.79 -12.83
CA VAL A 109 -3.20 -12.11 -12.97
C VAL A 109 -3.01 -13.17 -14.05
N ILE A 110 -3.88 -14.19 -14.07
CA ILE A 110 -3.90 -15.23 -15.11
C ILE A 110 -4.08 -14.60 -16.50
N ALA A 111 -5.10 -13.77 -16.69
CA ALA A 111 -5.34 -13.11 -17.98
C ALA A 111 -4.17 -12.21 -18.43
N ALA A 112 -3.53 -11.50 -17.48
CA ALA A 112 -2.37 -10.67 -17.80
C ALA A 112 -1.15 -11.51 -18.22
N GLY A 113 -0.92 -12.63 -17.56
CA GLY A 113 0.17 -13.54 -17.93
C GLY A 113 -0.07 -14.28 -19.23
N GLU A 114 -1.30 -14.70 -19.53
CA GLU A 114 -1.67 -15.26 -20.83
C GLU A 114 -1.42 -14.25 -21.96
N ALA A 115 -1.84 -13.00 -21.79
CA ALA A 115 -1.57 -11.94 -22.77
C ALA A 115 -0.06 -11.67 -22.97
N ARG A 116 0.74 -11.77 -21.89
CA ARG A 116 2.20 -11.63 -21.98
C ARG A 116 2.84 -12.78 -22.74
N ILE A 117 2.37 -14.02 -22.54
CA ILE A 117 2.85 -15.19 -23.28
C ILE A 117 2.57 -15.01 -24.78
N GLU A 118 1.34 -14.65 -25.14
CA GLU A 118 0.95 -14.43 -26.54
C GLU A 118 1.80 -13.34 -27.21
N ALA A 119 2.08 -12.25 -26.49
CA ALA A 119 2.96 -11.19 -26.97
C ALA A 119 4.40 -11.68 -27.21
N LEU A 120 4.97 -12.47 -26.30
CA LEU A 120 6.32 -13.02 -26.44
C LEU A 120 6.43 -14.03 -27.57
N GLU A 121 5.42 -14.88 -27.77
CA GLU A 121 5.36 -15.80 -28.91
C GLU A 121 5.24 -15.06 -30.25
N LEU A 122 4.47 -13.97 -30.28
CA LEU A 122 4.35 -13.12 -31.45
C LEU A 122 5.67 -12.39 -31.75
N ASP A 123 6.30 -11.80 -30.74
CA ASP A 123 7.60 -11.12 -30.86
C ASP A 123 8.69 -12.09 -31.34
N ALA A 124 8.73 -13.31 -30.82
CA ALA A 124 9.65 -14.35 -31.29
C ALA A 124 9.44 -14.68 -32.77
N LYS A 125 8.18 -14.79 -33.19
CA LYS A 125 7.82 -15.06 -34.58
C LYS A 125 8.14 -13.89 -35.52
N ILE A 126 8.02 -12.65 -35.04
CA ILE A 126 8.41 -11.45 -35.80
C ILE A 126 9.93 -11.38 -35.95
N LEU A 127 10.69 -11.64 -34.88
CA LEU A 127 12.16 -11.69 -34.92
C LEU A 127 12.69 -12.73 -35.91
N GLU A 128 12.07 -13.91 -36.00
CA GLU A 128 12.43 -14.91 -37.02
C GLU A 128 12.14 -14.44 -38.45
N SER A 129 11.16 -13.56 -38.64
CA SER A 129 10.81 -13.02 -39.96
C SER A 129 11.68 -11.83 -40.40
N GLU A 130 12.17 -10.99 -39.47
CA GLU A 130 13.07 -9.87 -39.78
C GLU A 130 14.52 -10.32 -40.05
N ALA A 131 14.99 -11.41 -39.43
CA ALA A 131 16.32 -11.97 -39.69
C ALA A 131 16.49 -12.55 -41.11
N ALA A 132 15.39 -12.76 -41.86
CA ALA A 132 15.42 -13.24 -43.24
C ALA A 132 15.57 -12.12 -44.29
N THR A 133 15.63 -10.86 -43.88
CA THR A 133 15.81 -9.71 -44.76
C THR A 133 16.98 -8.83 -44.31
N GLU A 134 18.18 -9.39 -44.26
CA GLU A 134 19.40 -8.59 -44.47
C GLU A 134 19.46 -8.26 -45.98
N PRO A 135 19.28 -7.00 -46.41
CA PRO A 135 19.56 -6.64 -47.79
C PRO A 135 21.08 -6.69 -47.98
N ALA A 136 21.54 -7.74 -48.66
CA ALA A 136 22.83 -7.79 -49.32
C ALA A 136 22.97 -6.56 -50.23
N LYS A 137 23.54 -5.47 -49.72
CA LYS A 137 23.96 -4.33 -50.53
C LYS A 137 25.40 -4.57 -50.96
N THR A 138 25.56 -5.40 -51.98
CA THR A 138 26.73 -5.42 -52.86
C THR A 138 26.71 -4.14 -53.70
N GLU A 139 27.50 -3.15 -53.31
CA GLU A 139 27.98 -2.08 -54.19
C GLU A 139 29.46 -2.36 -54.48
N GLU A 140 29.70 -3.14 -55.54
CA GLU A 140 30.97 -3.10 -56.31
C GLU A 140 30.60 -2.49 -57.66
N GLU A 141 30.97 -1.23 -57.85
CA GLU A 141 30.90 -0.49 -59.10
C GLU A 141 32.35 -0.30 -59.58
N GLU A 142 32.74 -1.02 -60.64
CA GLU A 142 33.88 -0.68 -61.51
C GLU A 142 33.53 -0.98 -62.97
#